data_AF-A0A9P7RY04-F1
#
_entry.id   AF-A0A9P7RY04-F1
#
_cell.length_a   1.000
_cell.length_b   1.000
_cell.length_c   1.000
_cell.angle_alpha   90.00
_cell.angle_beta   90.00
_cell.angle_gamma   90.00
#
_symmetry.space_group_name_H-M   'P 1'
#
loop_
_entity.id
_entity.type
_entity.pdbx_description
1 polymer ?
#
loop_
_entity_poly.entity_id
_entity_poly.type
_entity_poly.pdbx_seq_one_letter_code
_entity_poly.pdbx_strand_id
1 'polypeptide(L)'
;MPCTAEPASNTIFSHITTDLRVCRYRYRYKYGLSLSCSSTHQQVPEDMHFATTAILAAIAFFTTGTTAAECYSQGGSHRCSTADDVRNARVSFCNDQWGGDSASQRYPSSNDLASVFSHYGSFDSQQECWDSTEDIINTCLGHKDGGTWTVSSVQVNVNFCAA
;
A
#
# COMPACT_ATOMS: atom_id res chain seq x y z
N MET A 1 -21.24 13.02 23.30
CA MET A 1 -22.59 12.77 22.78
C MET A 1 -22.47 11.71 21.70
N PRO A 2 -22.85 10.45 21.96
CA PRO A 2 -22.78 9.38 20.97
C PRO A 2 -24.05 9.38 20.13
N CYS A 3 -23.92 9.27 18.81
CA CYS A 3 -25.07 9.04 17.93
C CYS A 3 -25.44 7.56 17.98
N THR A 4 -26.68 7.31 18.42
CA THR A 4 -27.38 6.02 18.41
C THR A 4 -27.64 5.54 17.00
N ALA A 5 -27.39 4.24 16.74
CA ALA A 5 -27.83 3.54 15.55
C ALA A 5 -29.29 3.08 15.72
N GLU A 6 -30.15 3.40 14.75
CA GLU A 6 -31.48 2.80 14.61
C GLU A 6 -31.41 1.43 13.91
N PRO A 7 -32.25 0.45 14.29
CA PRO A 7 -32.40 -0.80 13.56
C PRO A 7 -33.59 -0.72 12.60
N ALA A 8 -33.39 -1.09 11.33
CA ALA A 8 -34.49 -1.34 10.39
C ALA A 8 -34.53 -2.82 10.00
N SER A 9 -35.71 -3.39 10.24
CA SER A 9 -36.16 -4.75 9.94
C SER A 9 -35.98 -5.20 8.49
N ASN A 10 -35.78 -6.50 8.36
CA ASN A 10 -35.88 -7.32 7.15
C ASN A 10 -37.09 -6.99 6.26
N THR A 11 -36.88 -6.81 4.96
CA THR A 11 -37.66 -7.50 3.89
C THR A 11 -36.79 -7.60 2.63
N ILE A 12 -36.81 -8.79 2.04
CA ILE A 12 -36.06 -9.29 0.88
C ILE A 12 -36.50 -8.57 -0.41
N PHE A 13 -35.56 -8.11 -1.24
CA PHE A 13 -35.54 -8.36 -2.69
C PHE A 13 -34.18 -7.92 -3.28
N SER A 14 -33.56 -8.84 -4.00
CA SER A 14 -32.23 -8.75 -4.58
C SER A 14 -32.14 -7.70 -5.69
N HIS A 15 -31.20 -6.76 -5.59
CA HIS A 15 -30.44 -6.24 -6.73
C HIS A 15 -29.16 -5.61 -6.18
N ILE A 16 -28.02 -6.28 -6.42
CA ILE A 16 -26.70 -5.79 -6.07
C ILE A 16 -26.36 -4.68 -7.07
N THR A 17 -26.68 -3.43 -6.75
CA THR A 17 -26.03 -2.27 -7.36
C THR A 17 -24.82 -1.92 -6.52
N THR A 18 -23.64 -2.22 -7.04
CA THR A 18 -22.35 -1.86 -6.46
C THR A 18 -22.21 -0.33 -6.50
N ASP A 19 -22.71 0.36 -5.47
CA ASP A 19 -22.55 1.81 -5.28
C ASP A 19 -21.11 2.09 -4.83
N LEU A 20 -20.21 2.23 -5.81
CA LEU A 20 -18.81 2.62 -5.61
C LEU A 20 -18.74 4.09 -5.18
N ARG A 21 -18.92 4.35 -3.88
CA ARG A 21 -18.67 5.67 -3.30
C ARG A 21 -17.17 5.90 -3.19
N VAL A 22 -16.62 6.65 -4.14
CA VAL A 22 -15.22 7.10 -4.09
C VAL A 22 -15.12 8.29 -3.12
N CYS A 23 -14.74 8.01 -1.87
CA CYS A 23 -14.39 9.05 -0.91
C CYS A 23 -12.95 9.53 -1.18
N ARG A 24 -12.79 10.73 -1.74
CA ARG A 24 -11.46 11.38 -1.83
C ARG A 24 -11.17 12.16 -0.55
N TYR A 25 -10.15 11.76 0.19
CA TYR A 25 -9.59 12.55 1.28
C TYR A 25 -8.70 13.66 0.70
N ARG A 26 -9.02 14.93 0.99
CA ARG A 26 -8.10 16.06 0.77
C ARG A 26 -7.61 16.56 2.11
N TYR A 27 -6.31 16.39 2.38
CA TYR A 27 -5.66 17.01 3.52
C TYR A 27 -5.44 18.50 3.23
N ARG A 28 -6.04 19.40 4.02
CA ARG A 28 -5.66 20.81 4.06
C ARG A 28 -4.92 21.08 5.36
N TYR A 29 -3.66 21.52 5.25
CA TYR A 29 -2.92 22.05 6.39
C TYR A 29 -3.56 23.37 6.84
N LYS A 30 -3.73 23.48 8.17
CA LYS A 30 -4.29 24.61 8.93
C LYS A 30 -5.82 24.78 8.87
N TYR A 31 -6.44 24.30 9.96
CA TYR A 31 -7.80 24.57 10.46
C TYR A 31 -8.97 23.85 9.77
N GLY A 32 -9.36 22.70 10.35
CA GLY A 32 -10.68 22.07 10.18
C GLY A 32 -10.76 21.01 9.07
N LEU A 33 -11.16 19.78 9.44
CA LEU A 33 -11.61 18.76 8.49
C LEU A 33 -13.00 19.15 7.99
N SER A 34 -13.13 19.46 6.69
CA SER A 34 -14.42 19.58 6.03
C SER A 34 -14.62 18.38 5.11
N LEU A 35 -15.65 17.58 5.40
CA LEU A 35 -16.12 16.53 4.51
C LEU A 35 -17.06 17.17 3.48
N SER A 36 -16.74 17.03 2.19
CA SER A 36 -17.66 17.38 1.11
C SER A 36 -17.96 16.12 0.30
N CYS A 37 -19.17 15.59 0.44
CA CYS A 37 -19.67 14.52 -0.41
C CYS A 37 -20.34 15.16 -1.63
N SER A 38 -19.82 14.87 -2.82
CA SER A 38 -20.49 15.24 -4.08
C SER A 38 -21.14 13.99 -4.65
N SER A 39 -22.47 14.01 -4.78
CA SER A 39 -23.24 12.93 -5.39
C SER A 39 -23.46 13.28 -6.86
N THR A 40 -22.87 12.51 -7.76
CA THR A 40 -23.12 12.64 -9.20
C THR A 40 -24.26 11.69 -9.56
N HIS A 41 -25.46 12.25 -9.72
CA HIS A 41 -26.63 11.50 -10.17
C HIS A 41 -26.53 11.32 -11.69
N GLN A 42 -26.02 10.18 -12.14
CA GLN A 42 -25.96 9.85 -13.56
C GLN A 42 -27.35 9.36 -14.00
N GLN A 43 -28.13 10.25 -14.63
CA GLN A 43 -29.38 9.86 -15.27
C GLN A 43 -29.07 8.95 -16.46
N VAL A 44 -29.59 7.73 -16.40
CA VAL A 44 -29.57 6.78 -17.52
C VAL A 44 -30.79 7.11 -18.39
N PRO A 45 -30.65 7.54 -19.65
CA PRO A 45 -31.79 7.68 -20.55
C PRO A 45 -32.28 6.29 -20.97
N GLU A 46 -33.48 5.94 -20.53
CA GLU A 46 -34.24 4.82 -21.07
C GLU A 46 -34.99 5.28 -22.32
N ASP A 47 -34.39 5.08 -23.49
CA ASP A 47 -35.12 4.98 -24.75
C ASP A 47 -34.36 3.99 -25.65
N MET A 48 -34.77 2.72 -25.56
CA MET A 48 -34.35 1.68 -26.49
C MET A 48 -35.06 1.90 -27.82
N HIS A 49 -34.34 2.39 -28.84
CA HIS A 49 -34.63 2.05 -30.22
C HIS A 49 -33.39 1.51 -30.91
N PHE A 50 -33.56 0.28 -31.40
CA PHE A 50 -32.71 -0.51 -32.28
C PHE A 50 -31.96 0.34 -33.32
N ALA A 51 -30.63 0.39 -33.21
CA ALA A 51 -29.75 0.64 -34.33
C ALA A 51 -28.41 -0.06 -34.08
N THR A 52 -28.18 -1.12 -34.84
CA THR A 52 -26.93 -1.88 -34.93
C THR A 52 -25.81 -0.95 -35.42
N THR A 53 -25.00 -0.44 -34.50
CA THR A 53 -23.70 0.17 -34.82
C THR A 53 -22.64 -0.52 -33.96
N ALA A 54 -21.63 -1.04 -34.65
CA ALA A 54 -20.54 -1.83 -34.07
C ALA A 54 -19.82 -1.07 -32.94
N ILE A 55 -19.76 -1.70 -31.78
CA ILE A 55 -19.03 -1.22 -30.61
C ILE A 55 -17.54 -1.47 -30.84
N LEU A 56 -16.78 -0.42 -31.16
CA LEU A 56 -15.32 -0.38 -30.95
C LEU A 56 -15.03 0.57 -29.79
N ALA A 57 -15.32 0.12 -28.57
CA ALA A 57 -14.82 0.75 -27.35
C ALA A 57 -13.42 0.21 -27.06
N ALA A 58 -12.39 0.91 -27.53
CA ALA A 58 -11.02 0.69 -27.09
C ALA A 58 -10.89 1.16 -25.64
N ILE A 59 -11.19 0.27 -24.69
CA ILE A 59 -10.90 0.50 -23.27
C ILE A 59 -9.39 0.31 -23.10
N ALA A 60 -8.65 1.42 -23.22
CA ALA A 60 -7.27 1.48 -22.77
C ALA A 60 -7.27 1.34 -21.24
N PHE A 61 -7.13 0.11 -20.76
CA PHE A 61 -6.80 -0.15 -19.37
C PHE A 61 -5.39 0.38 -19.13
N PHE A 62 -5.29 1.60 -18.61
CA PHE A 62 -4.09 2.03 -17.92
C PHE A 62 -4.00 1.16 -16.66
N THR A 63 -3.32 0.02 -16.74
CA THR A 63 -2.84 -0.67 -15.55
C THR A 63 -1.79 0.24 -14.95
N THR A 64 -2.20 1.11 -14.02
CA THR A 64 -1.26 1.76 -13.11
C THR A 64 -0.54 0.63 -12.40
N GLY A 65 0.72 0.37 -12.78
CA GLY A 65 1.55 -0.63 -12.14
C GLY A 65 1.70 -0.23 -10.68
N THR A 66 0.88 -0.80 -9.81
CA THR A 66 1.04 -0.66 -8.37
C THR A 66 2.26 -1.48 -8.01
N THR A 67 3.35 -0.79 -7.74
CA THR A 67 4.60 -1.38 -7.25
C THR A 67 4.35 -1.77 -5.80
N ALA A 68 3.69 -2.92 -5.62
CA ALA A 68 3.29 -3.40 -4.31
C ALA A 68 4.42 -4.22 -3.73
N ALA A 69 4.79 -3.94 -2.49
CA ALA A 69 5.66 -4.83 -1.74
C ALA A 69 5.11 -6.27 -1.74
N GLU A 70 5.98 -7.22 -2.09
CA GLU A 70 5.68 -8.65 -2.05
C GLU A 70 6.21 -9.23 -0.74
N CYS A 71 5.30 -9.66 0.13
CA CYS A 71 5.69 -10.21 1.43
C CYS A 71 6.00 -11.70 1.34
N TYR A 72 7.07 -12.12 2.00
CA TYR A 72 7.48 -13.52 2.06
C TYR A 72 7.54 -14.03 3.50
N SER A 73 7.40 -15.35 3.64
CA SER A 73 7.70 -16.05 4.90
C SER A 73 8.92 -16.95 4.68
N GLN A 74 9.93 -16.82 5.52
CA GLN A 74 11.05 -17.74 5.59
C GLN A 74 10.79 -18.67 6.78
N GLY A 75 10.98 -19.98 6.64
CA GLY A 75 10.67 -20.97 7.68
C GLY A 75 11.54 -20.91 8.96
N GLY A 76 11.89 -19.71 9.45
CA GLY A 76 12.67 -19.42 10.64
C GLY A 76 11.83 -18.93 11.82
N SER A 77 12.49 -18.40 12.85
CA SER A 77 11.86 -18.07 14.14
C SER A 77 10.65 -17.16 13.98
N HIS A 78 9.51 -17.54 14.57
CA HIS A 78 8.29 -16.72 14.66
C HIS A 78 8.45 -15.42 15.48
N ARG A 79 9.68 -15.06 15.85
CA ARG A 79 10.01 -13.85 16.57
C ARG A 79 10.77 -12.97 15.60
N CYS A 80 10.28 -11.76 15.42
CA CYS A 80 10.85 -10.75 14.53
C CYS A 80 11.17 -9.50 15.35
N SER A 81 12.01 -8.64 14.78
CA SER A 81 12.26 -7.30 15.31
C SER A 81 10.96 -6.54 15.53
N THR A 82 10.93 -5.67 16.55
CA THR A 82 9.75 -4.85 16.83
C THR A 82 9.56 -3.80 15.73
N ALA A 83 8.35 -3.23 15.64
CA ALA A 83 8.06 -2.22 14.63
C ALA A 83 8.93 -0.96 14.77
N ASP A 84 9.27 -0.58 16.00
CA ASP A 84 10.14 0.55 16.25
C ASP A 84 11.59 0.24 15.85
N ASP A 85 12.08 -0.96 16.16
CA ASP A 85 13.42 -1.40 15.75
C ASP A 85 13.56 -1.41 14.22
N VAL A 86 12.57 -1.94 13.50
CA VAL A 86 12.57 -1.99 12.04
C VAL A 86 12.50 -0.59 11.43
N ARG A 87 11.68 0.31 11.98
CA ARG A 87 11.59 1.70 11.49
C ARG A 87 12.87 2.48 11.76
N ASN A 88 13.53 2.24 12.89
CA ASN A 88 14.84 2.83 13.21
C ASN A 88 15.93 2.29 12.29
N ALA A 89 15.94 0.98 12.03
CA ALA A 89 16.86 0.34 11.08
C ALA A 89 16.73 0.95 9.68
N ARG A 90 15.49 1.19 9.21
CA ARG A 90 15.24 1.91 7.96
C ARG A 90 15.89 3.30 7.95
N VAL A 91 15.74 4.07 9.02
CA VAL A 91 16.32 5.42 9.10
C VAL A 91 17.83 5.37 8.88
N SER A 92 18.52 4.48 9.59
CA SER A 92 19.96 4.29 9.42
C SER A 92 20.31 3.78 8.01
N PHE A 93 19.57 2.81 7.49
CA PHE A 93 19.82 2.25 6.17
C PHE A 93 19.67 3.29 5.06
N CYS A 94 18.55 4.01 5.01
CA CYS A 94 18.34 5.01 3.98
C CYS A 94 19.17 6.28 4.18
N ASN A 95 19.71 6.54 5.38
CA ASN A 95 20.67 7.63 5.56
C ASN A 95 22.06 7.28 5.01
N ASP A 96 22.52 6.05 5.23
CA ASP A 96 23.93 5.70 5.01
C ASP A 96 24.15 4.81 3.77
N GLN A 97 23.15 4.03 3.38
CA GLN A 97 23.27 2.92 2.42
C GLN A 97 22.37 3.07 1.18
N TRP A 98 21.67 4.19 1.00
CA TRP A 98 20.85 4.41 -0.20
C TRP A 98 21.69 4.65 -1.46
N GLY A 99 22.96 5.06 -1.32
CA GLY A 99 23.84 5.35 -2.45
C GLY A 99 24.59 4.12 -2.94
N GLY A 100 24.89 4.09 -4.25
CA GLY A 100 25.62 3.00 -4.91
C GLY A 100 24.72 1.92 -5.49
N ASP A 101 25.33 0.90 -6.10
CA ASP A 101 24.58 -0.12 -6.86
C ASP A 101 24.08 -1.30 -6.02
N SER A 102 24.56 -1.44 -4.79
CA SER A 102 24.06 -2.47 -3.87
C SER A 102 24.56 -2.22 -2.45
N ALA A 103 23.72 -2.49 -1.46
CA ALA A 103 24.10 -2.55 -0.06
C ALA A 103 23.31 -3.62 0.67
N SER A 104 23.87 -4.14 1.76
CA SER A 104 23.20 -5.06 2.67
C SER A 104 23.71 -4.83 4.08
N GLN A 105 22.82 -4.45 4.99
CA GLN A 105 23.18 -4.12 6.36
C GLN A 105 22.25 -4.83 7.34
N ARG A 106 22.86 -5.38 8.40
CA ARG A 106 22.16 -6.01 9.52
C ARG A 106 22.07 -5.03 10.69
N TYR A 107 20.87 -4.88 11.24
CA TYR A 107 20.55 -4.01 12.36
C TYR A 107 20.07 -4.83 13.56
N PRO A 108 20.91 -5.00 14.59
CA PRO A 108 20.52 -5.68 15.82
C PRO A 108 19.33 -4.99 16.48
N SER A 109 18.44 -5.79 17.04
CA SER A 109 17.24 -5.34 17.76
C SER A 109 17.36 -5.66 19.25
N SER A 110 16.45 -5.10 20.04
CA SER A 110 16.44 -5.19 21.51
C SER A 110 16.23 -6.61 22.08
N ASN A 111 15.87 -7.57 21.24
CA ASN A 111 15.45 -8.93 21.61
C ASN A 111 16.37 -10.03 21.06
N ASP A 112 17.66 -9.73 20.87
CA ASP A 112 18.67 -10.60 20.25
C ASP A 112 18.35 -11.07 18.82
N LEU A 113 17.40 -10.40 18.17
CA LEU A 113 17.11 -10.56 16.75
C LEU A 113 17.77 -9.45 15.95
N ALA A 114 17.62 -9.51 14.63
CA ALA A 114 17.97 -8.42 13.76
C ALA A 114 16.99 -8.28 12.60
N SER A 115 16.98 -7.07 12.05
CA SER A 115 16.45 -6.83 10.72
C SER A 115 17.60 -6.70 9.73
N VAL A 116 17.42 -7.19 8.52
CA VAL A 116 18.38 -7.05 7.42
C VAL A 116 17.71 -6.26 6.32
N PHE A 117 18.35 -5.18 5.92
CA PHE A 117 17.93 -4.35 4.80
C PHE A 117 18.97 -4.50 3.70
N SER A 118 18.51 -4.69 2.47
CA SER A 118 19.38 -4.78 1.32
C SER A 118 18.73 -4.20 0.08
N HIS A 119 19.56 -3.72 -0.84
CA HIS A 119 19.11 -3.35 -2.16
C HIS A 119 20.12 -3.76 -3.23
N TYR A 120 19.63 -3.87 -4.46
CA TYR A 120 20.37 -3.98 -5.69
C TYR A 120 19.84 -2.95 -6.68
N GLY A 121 20.74 -2.35 -7.46
CA GLY A 121 20.45 -1.18 -8.26
C GLY A 121 20.64 0.13 -7.48
N SER A 122 20.95 1.19 -8.23
CA SER A 122 21.08 2.54 -7.71
C SER A 122 19.71 3.21 -7.58
N PHE A 123 19.39 3.68 -6.37
CA PHE A 123 18.24 4.55 -6.15
C PHE A 123 18.45 5.92 -6.82
N ASP A 124 17.38 6.50 -7.36
CA ASP A 124 17.39 7.86 -7.92
C ASP A 124 17.56 8.91 -6.82
N SER A 125 17.11 8.60 -5.61
CA SER A 125 17.24 9.49 -4.46
C SER A 125 17.14 8.74 -3.13
N GLN A 126 17.61 9.38 -2.07
CA GLN A 126 17.38 8.91 -0.70
C GLN A 126 15.88 8.70 -0.41
N GLN A 127 15.01 9.56 -0.93
CA GLN A 127 13.56 9.45 -0.72
C GLN A 127 12.98 8.15 -1.31
N GLU A 128 13.52 7.69 -2.44
CA GLU A 128 13.08 6.42 -3.04
C GLU A 128 13.41 5.22 -2.14
N CYS A 129 14.57 5.23 -1.46
CA CYS A 129 14.88 4.24 -0.42
C CYS A 129 13.85 4.29 0.72
N TRP A 130 13.49 5.49 1.18
CA TRP A 130 12.51 5.67 2.24
C TRP A 130 11.12 5.14 1.85
N ASP A 131 10.65 5.49 0.66
CA ASP A 131 9.32 5.13 0.18
C ASP A 131 9.22 3.62 -0.10
N SER A 132 10.22 3.03 -0.75
CA SER A 132 10.24 1.60 -1.06
C SER A 132 10.30 0.74 0.21
N THR A 133 11.14 1.10 1.18
CA THR A 133 11.22 0.37 2.45
C THR A 133 9.98 0.60 3.34
N GLU A 134 9.38 1.79 3.34
CA GLU A 134 8.12 2.06 4.05
C GLU A 134 6.97 1.23 3.49
N ASP A 135 6.90 1.05 2.17
CA ASP A 135 5.87 0.22 1.54
C ASP A 135 5.98 -1.24 1.98
N ILE A 136 7.21 -1.79 2.03
CA ILE A 136 7.46 -3.13 2.57
C ILE A 136 7.06 -3.21 4.05
N ILE A 137 7.45 -2.24 4.86
CA ILE A 137 7.14 -2.22 6.29
C ILE A 137 5.63 -2.17 6.52
N ASN A 138 4.91 -1.27 5.85
CA ASN A 138 3.47 -1.10 6.05
C ASN A 138 2.66 -2.30 5.56
N THR A 139 3.15 -2.99 4.53
CA THR A 139 2.44 -4.13 3.95
C THR A 139 2.75 -5.44 4.66
N CYS A 140 4.00 -5.65 5.10
CA CYS A 140 4.49 -6.96 5.51
C CYS A 140 4.75 -7.09 7.02
N LEU A 141 5.13 -6.02 7.70
CA LEU A 141 5.56 -6.08 9.09
C LEU A 141 4.42 -6.51 10.02
N GLY A 142 4.67 -7.48 10.89
CA GLY A 142 3.67 -8.03 11.83
C GLY A 142 2.78 -9.11 11.22
N HIS A 143 2.87 -9.35 9.91
CA HIS A 143 2.11 -10.40 9.22
C HIS A 143 3.02 -11.45 8.57
N LYS A 144 4.24 -11.05 8.19
CA LYS A 144 5.19 -11.82 7.41
C LYS A 144 6.61 -11.57 7.91
N ASP A 145 7.55 -12.40 7.45
CA ASP A 145 8.93 -12.36 7.93
C ASP A 145 9.76 -11.29 7.23
N GLY A 146 9.29 -10.82 6.08
CA GLY A 146 9.93 -9.79 5.30
C GLY A 146 9.13 -9.46 4.04
N GLY A 147 9.72 -8.63 3.19
CA GLY A 147 9.19 -8.38 1.87
C GLY A 147 10.23 -7.83 0.91
N THR A 148 9.85 -7.83 -0.36
CA THR A 148 10.61 -7.27 -1.46
C THR A 148 9.82 -6.20 -2.17
N TRP A 149 10.52 -5.20 -2.68
CA TRP A 149 9.97 -4.16 -3.55
C TRP A 149 10.86 -4.06 -4.78
N THR A 150 10.29 -3.94 -5.97
CA THR A 150 11.07 -3.86 -7.21
C THR A 150 10.44 -2.87 -8.16
N VAL A 151 11.21 -1.88 -8.60
CA VAL A 151 10.81 -0.89 -9.61
C VAL A 151 12.00 -0.58 -10.50
N SER A 152 11.75 -0.58 -11.81
CA SER A 152 12.79 -0.33 -12.81
C SER A 152 13.98 -1.27 -12.62
N SER A 153 15.16 -0.75 -12.27
CA SER A 153 16.39 -1.50 -12.01
C SER A 153 16.72 -1.66 -10.52
N VAL A 154 15.85 -1.18 -9.62
CA VAL A 154 16.06 -1.22 -8.17
C VAL A 154 15.22 -2.32 -7.56
N GLN A 155 15.87 -3.17 -6.79
CA GLN A 155 15.24 -4.19 -5.95
C GLN A 155 15.64 -3.94 -4.51
N VAL A 156 14.65 -3.91 -3.61
CA VAL A 156 14.83 -3.76 -2.17
C VAL A 156 14.31 -5.02 -1.49
N ASN A 157 15.03 -5.50 -0.48
CA ASN A 157 14.61 -6.59 0.37
C ASN A 157 14.78 -6.20 1.84
N VAL A 158 13.73 -6.45 2.63
CA VAL A 158 13.77 -6.30 4.08
C VAL A 158 13.37 -7.62 4.73
N ASN A 159 14.24 -8.16 5.58
CA ASN A 159 13.96 -9.30 6.44
C ASN A 159 13.84 -8.80 7.89
N PHE A 160 12.69 -9.02 8.52
CA PHE A 160 12.40 -8.56 9.88
C PHE A 160 12.83 -9.57 10.97
N CYS A 161 13.17 -10.80 10.61
CA CYS A 161 13.29 -11.93 11.55
C CYS A 161 14.64 -12.64 11.42
N ALA A 162 15.72 -11.91 11.14
CA ALA A 162 17.04 -12.48 11.04
C ALA A 162 17.56 -12.87 12.43
N ALA A 163 17.86 -14.15 12.62
CA ALA A 163 18.55 -14.68 13.80
C ALA A 163 20.06 -14.47 13.68
#